data_AF-A0A364XYS4-F1
#
_entry.id   AF-A0A364XYS4-F1
#
_cell.length_a   1.000
_cell.length_b   1.000
_cell.length_c   1.000
_cell.angle_alpha   90.00
_cell.angle_beta   90.00
_cell.angle_gamma   90.00
#
_symmetry.space_group_name_H-M   'P 1'
#
loop_
_entity.id
_entity.type
_entity.pdbx_description
1 polymer ?
#
loop_
_entity_poly.entity_id
_entity_poly.type
_entity_poly.pdbx_seq_one_letter_code
_entity_poly.pdbx_strand_id
1 'polypeptide(L)'
;MALVSLVNCLLHAQGITTPRPASPAASVSQTIGISKINVDYSRPAVKGRQVWGALVPYGWNKQGFGSGNEAPWRAGANENTVITFSHPVKVEGKDVSAGSYGLFFVINQDNTGEVILSKDYRSWGSFWYDAKQDQLRAKIQLRDIAHEELLSIEFGNIAKNNCELMLNWEKKQFPVKIEFAVDDIVMANATEELKSVTGFTWQGYASAANYALQNNINLPQALNWIDQAIAQNKSFPTLRTKADLLKKTGKNDEGEKLLKEAMAMATEAELNVYGYQLMGQGDVNKAIDILALNTTRFPKSANAWDSLGEAYATKGDKENAIKNFKKSLSLNPPANVRANSEKFLKQFGAM
;
A
#
# COMPACT_ATOMS: atom_id res chain seq x y z
N MET A 1 28.85 -46.97 -35.55
CA MET A 1 27.79 -47.32 -34.58
C MET A 1 27.11 -46.01 -34.19
N ALA A 2 26.07 -45.61 -34.92
CA ALA A 2 25.34 -44.37 -34.67
C ALA A 2 24.08 -44.74 -33.87
N LEU A 3 23.99 -44.26 -32.63
CA LEU A 3 22.85 -44.52 -31.75
C LEU A 3 21.78 -43.47 -32.04
N VAL A 4 20.69 -43.89 -32.70
CA VAL A 4 19.50 -43.07 -32.91
C VAL A 4 18.70 -43.06 -31.61
N SER A 5 18.60 -41.90 -30.96
CA SER A 5 17.77 -41.68 -29.78
C SER A 5 16.33 -41.45 -30.22
N LEU A 6 15.44 -42.42 -30.00
CA LEU A 6 13.99 -42.26 -30.17
C LEU A 6 13.42 -41.48 -28.98
N VAL A 7 13.03 -40.23 -29.22
CA VAL A 7 12.22 -39.45 -28.29
C VAL A 7 10.77 -39.91 -28.39
N ASN A 8 10.28 -40.62 -27.37
CA ASN A 8 8.86 -40.91 -27.22
C ASN A 8 8.12 -39.63 -26.82
N CYS A 9 7.42 -39.02 -27.78
CA CYS A 9 6.51 -37.91 -27.52
C CYS A 9 5.22 -38.48 -26.91
N LEU A 10 4.99 -38.23 -25.63
CA LEU A 10 3.69 -38.45 -25.00
C LEU A 10 2.67 -37.47 -25.61
N LEU A 11 1.76 -38.00 -26.43
CA LEU A 11 0.59 -37.30 -26.94
C LEU A 11 -0.27 -36.81 -25.76
N HIS A 12 -0.14 -35.54 -25.40
CA HIS A 12 -1.19 -34.84 -24.66
C HIS A 12 -2.34 -34.61 -25.65
N ALA A 13 -3.52 -35.15 -25.34
CA ALA A 13 -4.72 -34.91 -26.13
C ALA A 13 -4.97 -33.39 -26.26
N GLN A 14 -4.87 -32.87 -27.49
CA GLN A 14 -5.19 -31.48 -27.82
C GLN A 14 -6.71 -31.34 -27.91
N GLY A 15 -7.35 -31.06 -26.77
CA GLY A 15 -8.65 -30.39 -26.76
C GLY A 15 -8.48 -28.87 -26.86
N ILE A 16 -9.44 -28.16 -27.46
CA ILE A 16 -9.53 -26.70 -27.30
C ILE A 16 -9.97 -26.37 -25.86
N THR A 17 -9.39 -25.33 -25.26
CA THR A 17 -9.88 -24.80 -23.98
C THR A 17 -11.30 -24.26 -24.20
N THR A 18 -12.28 -24.84 -23.53
CA THR A 18 -13.68 -24.39 -23.57
C THR A 18 -14.00 -23.53 -22.35
N PRO A 19 -14.93 -22.55 -22.47
CA PRO A 19 -15.35 -21.76 -21.31
C PRO A 19 -15.91 -22.66 -20.21
N ARG A 20 -15.59 -22.37 -18.94
CA ARG A 20 -16.18 -23.06 -17.78
C ARG A 20 -17.64 -22.59 -17.62
N PRO A 21 -18.67 -23.38 -18.00
CA PRO A 21 -20.04 -22.86 -18.06
C PRO A 21 -20.64 -22.67 -16.66
N ALA A 22 -20.11 -23.38 -15.66
CA ALA A 22 -20.51 -23.29 -14.27
C ALA A 22 -19.34 -22.79 -13.40
N SER A 23 -19.62 -21.80 -12.56
CA SER A 23 -18.66 -21.19 -11.61
C SER A 23 -17.40 -20.65 -12.29
N PRO A 24 -17.51 -19.57 -13.09
CA PRO A 24 -16.37 -19.01 -13.82
C PRO A 24 -15.22 -18.64 -12.86
N ALA A 25 -13.99 -18.79 -13.34
CA ALA A 25 -12.80 -18.38 -12.61
C ALA A 25 -12.71 -16.85 -12.54
N ALA A 26 -12.17 -16.34 -11.44
CA ALA A 26 -11.89 -14.94 -11.22
C ALA A 26 -10.64 -14.78 -10.36
N SER A 27 -10.06 -13.59 -10.42
CA SER A 27 -8.92 -13.20 -9.59
C SER A 27 -9.08 -11.76 -9.12
N VAL A 28 -8.63 -11.47 -7.90
CA VAL A 28 -8.61 -10.11 -7.34
C VAL A 28 -7.29 -9.89 -6.61
N SER A 29 -6.77 -8.67 -6.68
CA SER A 29 -5.51 -8.32 -6.02
C SER A 29 -5.58 -6.95 -5.36
N GLN A 30 -4.86 -6.82 -4.25
CA GLN A 30 -4.69 -5.56 -3.50
C GLN A 30 -3.24 -5.40 -3.07
N THR A 31 -2.73 -4.17 -3.17
CA THR A 31 -1.41 -3.79 -2.65
C THR A 31 -1.57 -2.97 -1.37
N ILE A 32 -0.84 -3.33 -0.31
CA ILE A 32 -0.75 -2.61 0.97
C ILE A 32 0.73 -2.32 1.24
N GLY A 33 1.12 -1.05 1.25
CA GLY A 33 2.53 -0.66 1.20
C GLY A 33 3.18 -1.17 -0.08
N ILE A 34 4.22 -2.00 0.04
CA ILE A 34 4.85 -2.72 -1.08
C ILE A 34 4.47 -4.21 -1.12
N SER A 35 3.48 -4.62 -0.33
CA SER A 35 3.03 -6.01 -0.23
C SER A 35 1.80 -6.25 -1.08
N LYS A 36 1.77 -7.37 -1.81
CA LYS A 36 0.66 -7.76 -2.68
C LYS A 36 -0.08 -8.96 -2.11
N ILE A 37 -1.41 -8.87 -2.10
CA ILE A 37 -2.33 -9.98 -1.88
C ILE A 37 -2.94 -10.34 -3.25
N ASN A 38 -3.02 -11.63 -3.57
CA ASN A 38 -3.75 -12.14 -4.73
C ASN A 38 -4.72 -13.24 -4.28
N VAL A 39 -5.93 -13.26 -4.81
CA VAL A 39 -6.90 -14.33 -4.57
C VAL A 39 -7.43 -14.85 -5.89
N ASP A 40 -7.15 -16.12 -6.17
CA ASP A 40 -7.66 -16.84 -7.34
C ASP A 40 -8.79 -17.77 -6.88
N TYR A 41 -9.96 -17.67 -7.51
CA TYR A 41 -11.17 -18.35 -7.04
C TYR A 41 -12.15 -18.66 -8.18
N SER A 42 -13.14 -19.51 -7.90
CA SER A 42 -14.27 -19.75 -8.80
C SER A 42 -15.56 -19.21 -8.19
N ARG A 43 -16.44 -18.67 -9.04
CA ARG A 43 -17.62 -17.88 -8.64
C ARG A 43 -18.94 -18.63 -8.82
N PRO A 44 -19.35 -19.55 -7.92
CA PRO A 44 -20.65 -20.20 -8.03
C PRO A 44 -21.81 -19.19 -7.92
N ALA A 45 -22.90 -19.47 -8.63
CA ALA A 45 -24.14 -18.69 -8.56
C ALA A 45 -25.14 -19.31 -7.56
N VAL A 46 -26.00 -18.53 -6.91
CA VAL A 46 -27.04 -19.06 -6.01
C VAL A 46 -28.05 -19.92 -6.78
N LYS A 47 -28.59 -19.40 -7.89
CA LYS A 47 -29.59 -20.05 -8.77
C LYS A 47 -30.83 -20.53 -8.03
N GLY A 48 -31.33 -19.73 -7.08
CA GLY A 48 -32.51 -20.07 -6.27
C GLY A 48 -32.33 -21.24 -5.29
N ARG A 49 -31.10 -21.76 -5.12
CA ARG A 49 -30.80 -22.85 -4.19
C ARG A 49 -30.61 -22.29 -2.79
N GLN A 50 -30.96 -23.10 -1.78
CA GLN A 50 -30.57 -22.82 -0.41
C GLN A 50 -29.05 -23.02 -0.27
N VAL A 51 -28.34 -21.92 0.01
CA VAL A 51 -26.87 -21.95 0.16
C VAL A 51 -26.50 -22.48 1.53
N TRP A 52 -26.89 -21.78 2.59
CA TRP A 52 -26.43 -22.04 3.95
C TRP A 52 -27.24 -23.16 4.63
N GLY A 53 -26.53 -24.12 5.24
CA GLY A 53 -27.10 -25.32 5.83
C GLY A 53 -27.50 -26.40 4.83
N ALA A 54 -27.28 -26.18 3.53
CA ALA A 54 -27.57 -27.15 2.47
C ALA A 54 -26.38 -27.29 1.51
N LEU A 55 -26.23 -26.37 0.55
CA LEU A 55 -25.10 -26.41 -0.40
C LEU A 55 -23.75 -26.21 0.31
N VAL A 56 -23.72 -25.30 1.27
CA VAL A 56 -22.64 -25.11 2.23
C VAL A 56 -23.22 -25.50 3.59
N PRO A 57 -22.95 -26.71 4.08
CA PRO A 57 -23.46 -27.12 5.38
C PRO A 57 -22.76 -26.33 6.50
N TYR A 58 -23.45 -26.18 7.63
CA TYR A 58 -22.89 -25.50 8.79
C TYR A 58 -21.79 -26.35 9.44
N GLY A 59 -20.81 -25.67 10.06
CA GLY A 59 -19.71 -26.30 10.77
C GLY A 59 -18.72 -27.02 9.85
N TRP A 60 -17.99 -27.94 10.47
CA TRP A 60 -17.06 -28.85 9.81
C TRP A 60 -17.81 -30.04 9.25
N ASN A 61 -17.51 -30.44 8.01
CA ASN A 61 -18.32 -31.43 7.30
C ASN A 61 -17.48 -32.53 6.64
N LYS A 62 -17.93 -33.79 6.81
CA LYS A 62 -17.32 -34.93 6.11
C LYS A 62 -17.80 -35.00 4.67
N GLN A 63 -16.86 -35.01 3.74
CA GLN A 63 -17.18 -35.19 2.33
C GLN A 63 -17.52 -36.67 2.07
N GLY A 64 -18.52 -36.94 1.22
CA GLY A 64 -18.91 -38.31 0.83
C GLY A 64 -17.89 -39.02 -0.07
N PHE A 65 -16.81 -38.33 -0.44
CA PHE A 65 -15.69 -38.80 -1.25
C PHE A 65 -14.41 -38.12 -0.75
N GLY A 66 -13.22 -38.62 -1.09
CA GLY A 66 -11.94 -38.03 -0.68
C GLY A 66 -11.35 -38.63 0.60
N SER A 67 -10.66 -37.83 1.41
CA SER A 67 -9.92 -38.29 2.61
C SER A 67 -10.83 -38.80 3.74
N GLY A 68 -12.14 -38.53 3.68
CA GLY A 68 -13.10 -38.89 4.72
C GLY A 68 -13.00 -38.05 6.00
N ASN A 69 -12.08 -37.08 6.03
CA ASN A 69 -11.92 -36.15 7.13
C ASN A 69 -13.08 -35.12 7.16
N GLU A 70 -13.33 -34.57 8.34
CA GLU A 70 -14.08 -33.33 8.44
C GLU A 70 -13.29 -32.19 7.80
N ALA A 71 -13.97 -31.39 6.98
CA ALA A 71 -13.36 -30.34 6.20
C ALA A 71 -14.20 -29.04 6.24
N PRO A 72 -13.55 -27.87 6.21
CA PRO A 72 -14.22 -26.60 6.06
C PRO A 72 -14.64 -26.36 4.60
N TRP A 73 -15.47 -25.36 4.36
CA TRP A 73 -15.89 -25.00 3.00
C TRP A 73 -14.77 -24.29 2.25
N ARG A 74 -14.45 -24.76 1.04
CA ARG A 74 -13.41 -24.24 0.13
C ARG A 74 -13.59 -22.80 -0.38
N ALA A 75 -14.56 -22.04 0.15
CA ALA A 75 -14.77 -20.64 -0.20
C ALA A 75 -14.97 -20.39 -1.71
N GLY A 76 -15.62 -21.31 -2.42
CA GLY A 76 -15.68 -21.31 -3.88
C GLY A 76 -16.18 -22.63 -4.48
N ALA A 77 -15.83 -22.87 -5.74
CA ALA A 77 -16.19 -24.07 -6.48
C ALA A 77 -14.97 -24.72 -7.14
N ASN A 78 -15.05 -26.03 -7.36
CA ASN A 78 -14.03 -26.82 -8.03
C ASN A 78 -12.70 -26.91 -7.23
N GLU A 79 -11.62 -26.34 -7.73
CA GLU A 79 -10.33 -26.22 -7.04
C GLU A 79 -10.44 -25.33 -5.80
N ASN A 80 -9.42 -25.36 -4.93
CA ASN A 80 -9.35 -24.44 -3.80
C ASN A 80 -9.36 -22.97 -4.28
N THR A 81 -10.07 -22.11 -3.53
CA THR A 81 -9.75 -20.69 -3.55
C THR A 81 -8.35 -20.52 -2.97
N VAL A 82 -7.45 -19.88 -3.71
CA VAL A 82 -6.05 -19.72 -3.31
C VAL A 82 -5.77 -18.25 -3.01
N ILE A 83 -5.29 -17.97 -1.80
CA ILE A 83 -4.78 -16.66 -1.42
C ILE A 83 -3.25 -16.68 -1.37
N THR A 84 -2.62 -15.67 -1.94
CA THR A 84 -1.16 -15.52 -1.98
C THR A 84 -0.74 -14.19 -1.40
N PHE A 85 0.26 -14.23 -0.51
CA PHE A 85 0.88 -13.06 0.11
C PHE A 85 2.33 -12.92 -0.33
N SER A 86 2.74 -11.74 -0.81
CA SER A 86 4.14 -11.49 -1.20
C SER A 86 5.09 -11.31 -0.02
N HIS A 87 4.57 -10.96 1.16
CA HIS A 87 5.34 -10.73 2.39
C HIS A 87 4.63 -11.39 3.58
N PRO A 88 5.34 -11.62 4.70
CA PRO A 88 4.70 -12.03 5.95
C PRO A 88 3.60 -11.05 6.38
N VAL A 89 2.53 -11.60 6.94
CA VAL A 89 1.29 -10.88 7.20
C VAL A 89 0.67 -11.37 8.50
N LYS A 90 -0.19 -10.56 9.12
CA LYS A 90 -1.13 -11.01 10.15
C LYS A 90 -2.51 -11.15 9.55
N VAL A 91 -3.15 -12.30 9.76
CA VAL A 91 -4.54 -12.54 9.37
C VAL A 91 -5.32 -12.80 10.65
N GLU A 92 -6.33 -11.97 10.92
CA GLU A 92 -7.07 -11.99 12.19
C GLU A 92 -6.14 -11.98 13.42
N GLY A 93 -5.10 -11.14 13.36
CA GLY A 93 -4.09 -10.98 14.41
C GLY A 93 -3.00 -12.07 14.50
N LYS A 94 -3.11 -13.16 13.72
CA LYS A 94 -2.18 -14.29 13.76
C LYS A 94 -1.16 -14.25 12.62
N ASP A 95 0.08 -14.60 12.92
CA ASP A 95 1.20 -14.53 11.98
C ASP A 95 1.13 -15.61 10.89
N VAL A 96 1.34 -15.19 9.64
CA VAL A 96 1.32 -16.01 8.43
C VAL A 96 2.54 -15.63 7.59
N SER A 97 3.35 -16.60 7.21
CA SER A 97 4.49 -16.38 6.32
C SER A 97 4.04 -15.95 4.92
N ALA A 98 4.94 -15.33 4.16
CA ALA A 98 4.71 -15.14 2.72
C ALA A 98 4.52 -16.50 2.02
N GLY A 99 3.64 -16.56 1.02
CA GLY A 99 3.34 -17.79 0.31
C GLY A 99 1.90 -17.89 -0.17
N SER A 100 1.58 -19.03 -0.77
CA SER A 100 0.23 -19.37 -1.24
C SER A 100 -0.44 -20.36 -0.30
N TYR A 101 -1.73 -20.15 -0.04
CA TYR A 101 -2.54 -20.92 0.89
C TYR A 101 -3.93 -21.19 0.31
N GLY A 102 -4.49 -22.36 0.60
CA GLY A 102 -5.89 -22.66 0.36
C GLY A 102 -6.72 -21.90 1.38
N LEU A 103 -7.66 -21.07 0.91
CA LEU A 103 -8.57 -20.29 1.74
C LEU A 103 -9.85 -21.08 1.97
N PHE A 104 -10.17 -21.34 3.23
CA PHE A 104 -11.38 -22.01 3.64
C PHE A 104 -12.13 -21.22 4.69
N PHE A 105 -13.44 -21.45 4.76
CA PHE A 105 -14.30 -20.90 5.79
C PHE A 105 -15.15 -21.98 6.47
N VAL A 106 -15.46 -21.72 7.73
CA VAL A 106 -16.54 -22.40 8.45
C VAL A 106 -17.61 -21.36 8.75
N ILE A 107 -18.87 -21.77 8.61
CA ILE A 107 -20.03 -20.95 8.99
C ILE A 107 -20.87 -21.74 9.98
N ASN A 108 -21.29 -21.10 11.07
CA ASN A 108 -22.23 -21.63 12.04
C ASN A 108 -23.60 -20.94 11.89
N GLN A 109 -24.62 -21.50 12.55
CA GLN A 109 -26.00 -20.99 12.47
C GLN A 109 -26.17 -19.58 13.05
N ASP A 110 -25.30 -19.18 13.97
CA ASP A 110 -25.33 -17.91 14.69
C ASP A 110 -24.47 -16.81 14.05
N ASN A 111 -24.15 -16.95 12.75
CA ASN A 111 -23.24 -16.07 12.00
C ASN A 111 -21.81 -15.99 12.58
N THR A 112 -21.41 -16.90 13.47
CA THR A 112 -20.00 -17.10 13.81
C THR A 112 -19.34 -18.03 12.79
N GLY A 113 -18.02 -17.98 12.68
CA GLY A 113 -17.31 -18.82 11.75
C GLY A 113 -15.81 -18.87 12.00
N GLU A 114 -15.11 -19.47 11.05
CA GLU A 114 -13.65 -19.52 11.05
C GLU A 114 -13.13 -19.19 9.66
N VAL A 115 -11.99 -18.49 9.60
CA VAL A 115 -11.12 -18.45 8.42
C VAL A 115 -9.96 -19.41 8.64
N ILE A 116 -9.63 -20.19 7.62
CA ILE A 116 -8.55 -21.17 7.63
C ILE A 116 -7.65 -20.95 6.42
N LEU A 117 -6.34 -20.98 6.65
CA LEU A 117 -5.33 -20.99 5.59
C LEU A 117 -4.57 -22.32 5.65
N SER A 118 -4.70 -23.13 4.59
CA SER A 118 -4.00 -24.41 4.46
C SER A 118 -2.79 -24.30 3.54
N LYS A 119 -1.67 -24.93 3.90
CA LYS A 119 -0.48 -25.06 3.06
C LYS A 119 -0.72 -25.98 1.86
N ASP A 120 -1.73 -26.86 1.92
CA ASP A 120 -2.14 -27.67 0.78
C ASP A 120 -3.15 -26.91 -0.11
N TYR A 121 -2.62 -25.96 -0.89
CA TYR A 121 -3.44 -25.07 -1.71
C TYR A 121 -3.75 -25.61 -3.11
N ARG A 122 -3.12 -26.71 -3.55
CA ARG A 122 -3.28 -27.28 -4.90
C ARG A 122 -4.39 -28.34 -4.98
N SER A 123 -4.94 -28.73 -3.84
CA SER A 123 -5.99 -29.73 -3.74
C SER A 123 -7.32 -29.32 -4.38
N TRP A 124 -8.08 -30.33 -4.80
CA TRP A 124 -9.42 -30.16 -5.32
C TRP A 124 -10.42 -29.89 -4.18
N GLY A 125 -10.51 -28.62 -3.77
CA GLY A 125 -11.47 -28.22 -2.75
C GLY A 125 -11.25 -28.90 -1.39
N SER A 126 -12.35 -29.08 -0.67
CA SER A 126 -12.39 -29.70 0.67
C SER A 126 -12.16 -31.21 0.71
N PHE A 127 -12.08 -31.91 -0.43
CA PHE A 127 -12.09 -33.38 -0.48
C PHE A 127 -10.83 -34.03 0.11
N TRP A 128 -9.68 -33.36 0.01
CA TRP A 128 -8.40 -33.85 0.52
C TRP A 128 -7.89 -33.05 1.70
N TYR A 129 -8.79 -32.29 2.35
CA TYR A 129 -8.42 -31.43 3.45
C TYR A 129 -7.78 -32.23 4.61
N ASP A 130 -6.65 -31.71 5.12
CA ASP A 130 -5.94 -32.21 6.29
C ASP A 130 -5.62 -31.03 7.21
N ALA A 131 -6.19 -31.08 8.42
CA ALA A 131 -5.97 -30.11 9.49
C ALA A 131 -4.49 -29.90 9.85
N LYS A 132 -3.64 -30.91 9.64
CA LYS A 132 -2.20 -30.81 9.90
C LYS A 132 -1.48 -29.87 8.93
N GLN A 133 -2.11 -29.56 7.80
CA GLN A 133 -1.56 -28.62 6.80
C GLN A 133 -1.94 -27.17 7.08
N ASP A 134 -2.72 -26.88 8.11
CA ASP A 134 -3.11 -25.51 8.40
C ASP A 134 -1.91 -24.66 8.83
N GLN A 135 -1.75 -23.52 8.17
CA GLN A 135 -0.93 -22.43 8.64
C GLN A 135 -1.67 -21.62 9.70
N LEU A 136 -3.00 -21.51 9.57
CA LEU A 136 -3.82 -20.63 10.39
C LEU A 136 -5.24 -21.18 10.51
N ARG A 137 -5.82 -21.00 11.71
CA ARG A 137 -7.28 -20.89 11.91
C ARG A 137 -7.58 -19.69 12.79
N ALA A 138 -8.59 -18.90 12.47
CA ALA A 138 -9.05 -17.80 13.31
C ALA A 138 -10.57 -17.68 13.29
N LYS A 139 -11.15 -17.26 14.41
CA LYS A 139 -12.60 -17.01 14.50
C LYS A 139 -12.93 -15.71 13.76
N ILE A 140 -14.06 -15.71 13.06
CA ILE A 140 -14.60 -14.52 12.39
C ILE A 140 -16.08 -14.36 12.74
N GLN A 141 -16.55 -13.12 12.65
CA GLN A 141 -17.97 -12.78 12.75
C GLN A 141 -18.47 -12.41 11.36
N LEU A 142 -19.44 -13.16 10.84
CA LEU A 142 -20.04 -12.90 9.54
C LEU A 142 -21.01 -11.71 9.65
N ARG A 143 -21.21 -11.04 8.50
CA ARG A 143 -22.17 -9.94 8.35
C ARG A 143 -23.29 -10.35 7.39
N ASP A 144 -24.49 -9.84 7.64
CA ASP A 144 -25.58 -9.92 6.68
C ASP A 144 -25.44 -8.79 5.64
N ILE A 145 -25.66 -9.13 4.38
CA ILE A 145 -25.58 -8.22 3.24
C ILE A 145 -26.81 -8.36 2.34
N ALA A 146 -26.98 -7.42 1.40
CA ALA A 146 -27.93 -7.58 0.32
C ALA A 146 -27.61 -8.82 -0.53
N HIS A 147 -28.62 -9.36 -1.21
CA HIS A 147 -28.47 -10.58 -2.01
C HIS A 147 -27.43 -10.42 -3.12
N GLU A 148 -26.44 -11.30 -3.13
CA GLU A 148 -25.41 -11.41 -4.14
C GLU A 148 -25.49 -12.76 -4.86
N GLU A 149 -25.84 -12.70 -6.14
CA GLU A 149 -26.11 -13.89 -6.95
C GLU A 149 -24.85 -14.71 -7.24
N LEU A 150 -23.73 -14.05 -7.56
CA LEU A 150 -22.46 -14.69 -7.87
C LEU A 150 -21.48 -14.43 -6.74
N LEU A 151 -20.89 -15.48 -6.18
CA LEU A 151 -19.85 -15.34 -5.17
C LEU A 151 -18.76 -14.39 -5.67
N SER A 152 -18.44 -13.38 -4.87
CA SER A 152 -17.38 -12.42 -5.14
C SER A 152 -16.41 -12.35 -3.96
N ILE A 153 -15.18 -11.96 -4.26
CA ILE A 153 -14.17 -11.60 -3.27
C ILE A 153 -13.66 -10.22 -3.66
N GLU A 154 -13.63 -9.32 -2.70
CA GLU A 154 -13.15 -7.94 -2.84
C GLU A 154 -12.34 -7.51 -1.62
N PHE A 155 -11.64 -6.39 -1.75
CA PHE A 155 -10.90 -5.77 -0.65
C PHE A 155 -11.53 -4.43 -0.28
N GLY A 156 -11.82 -4.24 1.01
CA GLY A 156 -12.42 -3.04 1.58
C GLY A 156 -11.65 -2.55 2.80
N ASN A 157 -12.14 -1.46 3.41
CA ASN A 157 -11.57 -0.88 4.63
C ASN A 157 -10.05 -0.67 4.56
N ILE A 158 -9.56 -0.20 3.41
CA ILE A 158 -8.13 -0.09 3.13
C ILE A 158 -7.54 1.08 3.93
N ALA A 159 -6.48 0.80 4.67
CA ALA A 159 -5.70 1.76 5.42
C ALA A 159 -4.20 1.61 5.11
N LYS A 160 -3.34 2.40 5.78
CA LYS A 160 -1.89 2.42 5.57
C LYS A 160 -1.27 1.02 5.61
N ASN A 161 -1.66 0.20 6.58
CA ASN A 161 -1.03 -1.07 6.90
C ASN A 161 -1.98 -2.28 6.89
N ASN A 162 -3.25 -2.08 6.57
CA ASN A 162 -4.25 -3.14 6.63
C ASN A 162 -5.36 -2.96 5.61
N CYS A 163 -6.07 -4.06 5.35
CA CYS A 163 -7.34 -4.08 4.65
C CYS A 163 -8.22 -5.22 5.19
N GLU A 164 -9.44 -5.28 4.71
CA GLU A 164 -10.33 -6.40 4.92
C GLU A 164 -10.60 -7.11 3.60
N LEU A 165 -10.32 -8.41 3.54
CA LEU A 165 -10.81 -9.29 2.49
C LEU A 165 -12.27 -9.63 2.81
N MET A 166 -13.16 -9.44 1.84
CA MET A 166 -14.58 -9.68 1.99
C MET A 166 -15.02 -10.68 0.94
N LEU A 167 -15.36 -11.90 1.35
CA LEU A 167 -16.08 -12.83 0.49
C LEU A 167 -17.57 -12.59 0.67
N ASN A 168 -18.27 -12.33 -0.42
CA ASN A 168 -19.71 -12.08 -0.44
C ASN A 168 -20.42 -13.15 -1.27
N TRP A 169 -21.48 -13.74 -0.72
CA TRP A 169 -22.35 -14.64 -1.49
C TRP A 169 -23.73 -14.76 -0.85
N GLU A 170 -24.78 -14.79 -1.68
CA GLU A 170 -26.15 -14.73 -1.18
C GLU A 170 -26.31 -13.53 -0.23
N LYS A 171 -26.67 -13.71 1.03
CA LYS A 171 -26.86 -12.63 2.01
C LYS A 171 -25.78 -12.63 3.08
N LYS A 172 -24.65 -13.29 2.86
CA LYS A 172 -23.57 -13.41 3.85
C LYS A 172 -22.27 -12.82 3.31
N GLN A 173 -21.59 -12.10 4.19
CA GLN A 173 -20.23 -11.63 4.01
C GLN A 173 -19.31 -12.25 5.06
N PHE A 174 -18.14 -12.69 4.61
CA PHE A 174 -17.06 -13.25 5.42
C PHE A 174 -15.90 -12.24 5.45
N PRO A 175 -15.88 -11.33 6.43
CA PRO A 175 -14.81 -10.35 6.57
C PRO A 175 -13.57 -11.01 7.19
N VAL A 176 -12.40 -10.71 6.64
CA VAL A 176 -11.10 -11.17 7.14
C VAL A 176 -10.12 -9.99 7.14
N LYS A 177 -9.70 -9.56 8.32
CA LYS A 177 -8.70 -8.52 8.51
C LYS A 177 -7.31 -9.04 8.19
N ILE A 178 -6.59 -8.30 7.35
CA ILE A 178 -5.23 -8.61 6.89
C ILE A 178 -4.35 -7.39 7.15
N GLU A 179 -3.23 -7.59 7.85
CA GLU A 179 -2.33 -6.52 8.29
C GLU A 179 -0.88 -6.83 7.94
N PHE A 180 -0.17 -5.85 7.37
CA PHE A 180 1.25 -5.94 7.07
C PHE A 180 2.05 -5.03 8.00
N ALA A 181 3.23 -5.49 8.42
CA ALA A 181 4.24 -4.65 9.05
C ALA A 181 4.92 -3.76 7.99
N VAL A 182 4.15 -2.86 7.36
CA VAL A 182 4.58 -2.08 6.18
C VAL A 182 5.92 -1.39 6.39
N ASP A 183 6.08 -0.75 7.55
CA ASP A 183 7.29 0.00 7.87
C ASP A 183 8.52 -0.91 7.96
N ASP A 184 8.41 -2.08 8.59
CA ASP A 184 9.50 -3.06 8.67
C ASP A 184 9.82 -3.66 7.30
N ILE A 185 8.78 -3.96 6.51
CA ILE A 185 8.93 -4.52 5.16
C ILE A 185 9.64 -3.53 4.24
N VAL A 186 9.26 -2.25 4.26
CA VAL A 186 9.93 -1.21 3.45
C VAL A 186 11.38 -1.02 3.88
N MET A 187 11.66 -1.03 5.19
CA MET A 187 13.03 -0.87 5.70
C MET A 187 13.92 -2.07 5.34
N ALA A 188 13.39 -3.29 5.41
CA ALA A 188 14.10 -4.49 4.96
C ALA A 188 14.35 -4.45 3.44
N ASN A 189 13.34 -4.09 2.65
CA ASN A 189 13.47 -3.96 1.20
C ASN A 189 14.51 -2.89 0.81
N ALA A 190 14.47 -1.71 1.44
CA ALA A 190 15.47 -0.66 1.21
C ALA A 190 16.89 -1.13 1.55
N THR A 191 17.06 -1.92 2.60
CA THR A 191 18.38 -2.49 2.97
C THR A 191 18.93 -3.39 1.86
N GLU A 192 18.08 -4.20 1.22
CA GLU A 192 18.50 -5.06 0.11
C GLU A 192 18.68 -4.28 -1.20
N GLU A 193 17.77 -3.35 -1.53
CA GLU A 193 17.88 -2.53 -2.75
C GLU A 193 19.14 -1.66 -2.75
N LEU A 194 19.56 -1.16 -1.59
CA LEU A 194 20.80 -0.39 -1.45
C LEU A 194 22.08 -1.23 -1.64
N LYS A 195 21.98 -2.55 -1.80
CA LYS A 195 23.11 -3.39 -2.25
C LYS A 195 23.18 -3.52 -3.78
N SER A 196 22.19 -2.97 -4.49
CA SER A 196 22.10 -2.96 -5.96
C SER A 196 22.53 -1.61 -6.54
N VAL A 197 22.27 -1.39 -7.84
CA VAL A 197 22.52 -0.12 -8.54
C VAL A 197 21.92 1.10 -7.83
N THR A 198 20.82 0.92 -7.09
CA THR A 198 20.19 1.97 -6.28
C THR A 198 21.16 2.52 -5.22
N GLY A 199 21.96 1.64 -4.62
CA GLY A 199 22.98 1.99 -3.62
C GLY A 199 24.23 2.66 -4.18
N PHE A 200 24.40 2.73 -5.51
CA PHE A 200 25.49 3.50 -6.13
C PHE A 200 25.17 4.99 -6.26
N THR A 201 23.97 5.40 -5.85
CA THR A 201 23.50 6.78 -5.98
C THR A 201 23.10 7.34 -4.62
N TRP A 202 23.34 8.63 -4.40
CA TRP A 202 22.95 9.31 -3.16
C TRP A 202 21.43 9.33 -2.99
N GLN A 203 20.68 9.33 -4.10
CA GLN A 203 19.22 9.35 -4.11
C GLN A 203 18.62 8.11 -3.44
N GLY A 204 19.21 6.92 -3.67
CA GLY A 204 18.77 5.69 -3.03
C GLY A 204 18.85 5.81 -1.50
N TYR A 205 20.04 6.16 -1.00
CA TYR A 205 20.29 6.33 0.43
C TYR A 205 19.44 7.44 1.06
N ALA A 206 19.34 8.59 0.38
CA ALA A 206 18.54 9.71 0.85
C ALA A 206 17.04 9.39 0.89
N SER A 207 16.52 8.64 -0.09
CA SER A 207 15.13 8.20 -0.14
C SER A 207 14.81 7.26 1.03
N ALA A 208 15.68 6.26 1.27
CA ALA A 208 15.51 5.32 2.38
C ALA A 208 15.58 6.03 3.76
N ALA A 209 16.52 6.95 3.95
CA ALA A 209 16.62 7.76 5.16
C ALA A 209 15.39 8.68 5.33
N ASN A 210 14.89 9.27 4.25
CA ASN A 210 13.71 10.13 4.31
C ASN A 210 12.43 9.32 4.63
N TYR A 211 12.28 8.10 4.10
CA TYR A 211 11.16 7.21 4.49
C TYR A 211 11.15 6.97 6.00
N ALA A 212 12.30 6.61 6.56
CA ALA A 212 12.49 6.39 7.99
C ALA A 212 12.20 7.66 8.82
N LEU A 213 12.66 8.83 8.34
CA LEU A 213 12.38 10.13 8.94
C LEU A 213 10.88 10.44 9.00
N GLN A 214 10.16 10.31 7.88
CA GLN A 214 8.73 10.65 7.80
C GLN A 214 7.88 9.73 8.66
N ASN A 215 8.23 8.44 8.73
CA ASN A 215 7.49 7.45 9.52
C ASN A 215 7.97 7.36 10.98
N ASN A 216 9.02 8.10 11.35
CA ASN A 216 9.63 8.08 12.69
C ASN A 216 10.08 6.69 13.14
N ILE A 217 10.67 5.92 12.22
CA ILE A 217 11.11 4.54 12.44
C ILE A 217 12.62 4.44 12.21
N ASN A 218 13.27 3.52 12.93
CA ASN A 218 14.67 3.12 12.71
C ASN A 218 15.65 4.29 12.45
N LEU A 219 15.51 5.37 13.22
CA LEU A 219 16.28 6.61 13.06
C LEU A 219 17.81 6.41 13.06
N PRO A 220 18.39 5.48 13.85
CA PRO A 220 19.83 5.19 13.77
C PRO A 220 20.27 4.70 12.39
N GLN A 221 19.49 3.82 11.76
CA GLN A 221 19.79 3.34 10.41
C GLN A 221 19.61 4.45 9.37
N ALA A 222 18.58 5.29 9.55
CA ALA A 222 18.35 6.45 8.70
C ALA A 222 19.53 7.44 8.75
N LEU A 223 20.12 7.65 9.93
CA LEU A 223 21.33 8.45 10.11
C LEU A 223 22.54 7.86 9.35
N ASN A 224 22.72 6.54 9.41
CA ASN A 224 23.78 5.89 8.63
C ASN A 224 23.56 6.07 7.13
N TRP A 225 22.36 5.81 6.63
CA TRP A 225 22.06 6.00 5.20
C TRP A 225 22.22 7.45 4.74
N ILE A 226 21.75 8.43 5.52
CA ILE A 226 21.92 9.82 5.11
C ILE A 226 23.39 10.25 5.11
N ASP A 227 24.22 9.68 6.00
CA ASP A 227 25.67 9.91 5.98
C ASP A 227 26.31 9.37 4.69
N GLN A 228 25.89 8.19 4.22
CA GLN A 228 26.33 7.66 2.93
C GLN A 228 25.90 8.57 1.76
N ALA A 229 24.66 9.08 1.79
CA ALA A 229 24.17 10.01 0.77
C ALA A 229 24.97 11.32 0.76
N ILE A 230 25.29 11.89 1.92
CA ILE A 230 26.08 13.12 2.06
C ILE A 230 27.51 12.92 1.55
N ALA A 231 28.12 11.76 1.85
CA ALA A 231 29.47 11.44 1.38
C ALA A 231 29.55 11.41 -0.16
N GLN A 232 28.49 10.98 -0.83
CA GLN A 232 28.40 10.99 -2.29
C GLN A 232 28.00 12.35 -2.85
N ASN A 233 27.03 13.03 -2.25
CA ASN A 233 26.54 14.33 -2.69
C ASN A 233 26.04 15.18 -1.52
N LYS A 234 26.90 16.07 -1.05
CA LYS A 234 26.55 17.09 -0.07
C LYS A 234 25.71 18.18 -0.74
N SER A 235 24.42 18.21 -0.42
CA SER A 235 23.43 19.09 -1.04
C SER A 235 22.37 19.50 -0.03
N PHE A 236 21.52 20.47 -0.38
CA PHE A 236 20.40 20.87 0.45
C PHE A 236 19.53 19.68 0.93
N PRO A 237 19.03 18.78 0.06
CA PRO A 237 18.15 17.69 0.50
C PRO A 237 18.85 16.70 1.44
N THR A 238 20.14 16.41 1.23
CA THR A 238 20.87 15.45 2.08
C THR A 238 21.16 16.03 3.46
N LEU A 239 21.61 17.30 3.51
CA LEU A 239 21.86 18.00 4.78
C LEU A 239 20.58 18.29 5.57
N ARG A 240 19.50 18.72 4.90
CA ARG A 240 18.19 18.93 5.55
C ARG A 240 17.66 17.65 6.18
N THR A 241 17.73 16.53 5.45
CA THR A 241 17.27 15.24 5.98
C THR A 241 18.06 14.83 7.22
N LYS A 242 19.39 15.00 7.21
CA LYS A 242 20.22 14.74 8.40
C LYS A 242 19.90 15.69 9.54
N ALA A 243 19.68 16.97 9.25
CA ALA A 243 19.29 17.95 10.27
C ALA A 243 18.00 17.56 10.99
N ASP A 244 16.98 17.14 10.25
CA ASP A 244 15.70 16.71 10.81
C ASP A 244 15.84 15.40 11.62
N LEU A 245 16.68 14.46 11.16
CA LEU A 245 17.00 13.23 11.90
C LEU A 245 17.76 13.53 13.21
N LEU A 246 18.70 14.47 13.19
CA LEU A 246 19.42 14.90 14.40
C LEU A 246 18.46 15.51 15.42
N LYS A 247 17.54 16.37 14.99
CA LYS A 247 16.49 16.94 15.86
C LYS A 247 15.60 15.85 16.47
N LYS A 248 15.14 14.89 15.66
CA LYS A 248 14.33 13.76 16.17
C LYS A 248 15.08 12.84 17.14
N THR A 249 16.40 12.80 17.07
CA THR A 249 17.26 12.01 17.97
C THR A 249 17.80 12.83 19.15
N GLY A 250 17.25 14.04 19.38
CA GLY A 250 17.58 14.89 20.53
C GLY A 250 18.81 15.80 20.34
N LYS A 251 19.46 15.75 19.18
CA LYS A 251 20.63 16.56 18.83
C LYS A 251 20.22 17.86 18.15
N ASN A 252 19.44 18.67 18.86
CA ASN A 252 18.80 19.87 18.30
C ASN A 252 19.82 20.88 17.77
N ASP A 253 20.85 21.22 18.55
CA ASP A 253 21.85 22.22 18.16
C ASP A 253 22.65 21.81 16.92
N GLU A 254 23.05 20.54 16.84
CA GLU A 254 23.72 19.97 15.67
C GLU A 254 22.80 20.03 14.44
N GLY A 255 21.53 19.65 14.62
CA GLY A 255 20.53 19.70 13.57
C GLY A 255 20.25 21.12 13.08
N GLU A 256 20.20 22.11 13.98
CA GLU A 256 20.02 23.52 13.59
C GLU A 256 21.21 24.08 12.83
N LYS A 257 22.43 23.78 13.27
CA LYS A 257 23.65 24.17 12.55
C LYS A 257 23.66 23.59 11.14
N LEU A 258 23.30 22.31 11.02
CA LEU A 258 23.27 21.62 9.73
C LEU A 258 22.14 22.13 8.82
N LEU A 259 20.98 22.47 9.38
CA LEU A 259 19.88 23.07 8.62
C LEU A 259 20.29 24.43 8.08
N LYS A 260 20.97 25.28 8.88
CA LYS A 260 21.48 26.58 8.40
C LYS A 260 22.44 26.40 7.22
N GLU A 261 23.33 25.42 7.32
CA GLU A 261 24.24 25.07 6.23
C GLU A 261 23.46 24.60 4.98
N ALA A 262 22.49 23.71 5.15
CA ALA A 262 21.62 23.26 4.06
C ALA A 262 20.94 24.45 3.37
N MET A 263 20.29 25.32 4.14
CA MET A 263 19.53 26.48 3.64
C MET A 263 20.39 27.45 2.84
N ALA A 264 21.68 27.59 3.17
CA ALA A 264 22.61 28.40 2.39
C ALA A 264 22.88 27.83 0.97
N MET A 265 22.75 26.52 0.79
CA MET A 265 22.95 25.83 -0.49
C MET A 265 21.67 25.71 -1.32
N ALA A 266 20.50 25.90 -0.71
CA ALA A 266 19.22 25.64 -1.35
C ALA A 266 19.01 26.49 -2.61
N THR A 267 18.52 25.86 -3.68
CA THR A 267 18.05 26.52 -4.90
C THR A 267 16.61 27.02 -4.74
N GLU A 268 16.15 27.85 -5.68
CA GLU A 268 14.77 28.34 -5.70
C GLU A 268 13.75 27.18 -5.66
N ALA A 269 13.97 26.16 -6.51
CA ALA A 269 13.09 25.00 -6.62
C ALA A 269 13.08 24.19 -5.33
N GLU A 270 14.23 23.99 -4.70
CA GLU A 270 14.35 23.26 -3.43
C GLU A 270 13.68 23.97 -2.26
N LEU A 271 13.84 25.30 -2.16
CA LEU A 271 13.11 26.10 -1.18
C LEU A 271 11.60 26.00 -1.40
N ASN A 272 11.17 26.02 -2.66
CA ASN A 272 9.76 25.89 -3.01
C ASN A 272 9.21 24.54 -2.56
N VAL A 273 9.86 23.45 -2.96
CA VAL A 273 9.47 22.07 -2.58
C VAL A 273 9.45 21.91 -1.07
N TYR A 274 10.45 22.44 -0.36
CA TYR A 274 10.48 22.34 1.10
C TYR A 274 9.35 23.13 1.76
N GLY A 275 9.00 24.31 1.24
CA GLY A 275 7.83 25.08 1.67
C GLY A 275 6.53 24.26 1.58
N TYR A 276 6.23 23.68 0.42
CA TYR A 276 5.02 22.84 0.26
C TYR A 276 5.05 21.58 1.12
N GLN A 277 6.23 20.96 1.30
CA GLN A 277 6.35 19.81 2.20
C GLN A 277 5.94 20.18 3.63
N LEU A 278 6.41 21.32 4.14
CA LEU A 278 6.03 21.82 5.47
C LEU A 278 4.53 22.14 5.56
N MET A 279 3.95 22.72 4.50
CA MET A 279 2.48 22.93 4.45
C MET A 279 1.71 21.62 4.53
N GLY A 280 2.12 20.60 3.77
CA GLY A 280 1.48 19.28 3.80
C GLY A 280 1.61 18.56 5.15
N GLN A 281 2.66 18.88 5.92
CA GLN A 281 2.85 18.42 7.29
C GLN A 281 2.05 19.23 8.33
N GLY A 282 1.37 20.31 7.92
CA GLY A 282 0.63 21.22 8.81
C GLY A 282 1.49 22.32 9.45
N ASP A 283 2.80 22.36 9.17
CA ASP A 283 3.76 23.35 9.68
C ASP A 283 3.72 24.65 8.86
N VAL A 284 2.52 25.22 8.67
CA VAL A 284 2.26 26.35 7.74
C VAL A 284 3.11 27.59 8.08
N ASN A 285 3.38 27.88 9.35
CA ASN A 285 4.24 29.01 9.73
C ASN A 285 5.68 28.83 9.24
N LYS A 286 6.27 27.64 9.40
CA LYS A 286 7.62 27.37 8.90
C LYS A 286 7.64 27.40 7.37
N ALA A 287 6.58 26.90 6.72
CA ALA A 287 6.46 27.00 5.27
C ALA A 287 6.51 28.45 4.79
N ILE A 288 5.78 29.36 5.45
CA ILE A 288 5.83 30.79 5.16
C ILE A 288 7.25 31.34 5.31
N ASP A 289 7.97 30.98 6.39
CA ASP A 289 9.35 31.45 6.58
C ASP A 289 10.28 31.01 5.43
N ILE A 290 10.17 29.74 5.01
CA ILE A 290 10.97 29.17 3.92
C ILE A 290 10.60 29.82 2.56
N LEU A 291 9.32 30.01 2.28
CA LEU A 291 8.85 30.61 1.03
C LEU A 291 9.13 32.13 0.99
N ALA A 292 9.09 32.82 2.14
CA ALA A 292 9.52 34.21 2.25
C ALA A 292 11.02 34.35 2.00
N LEU A 293 11.84 33.44 2.53
CA LEU A 293 13.26 33.37 2.17
C LEU A 293 13.44 33.13 0.67
N ASN A 294 12.61 32.29 0.05
CA ASN A 294 12.62 32.06 -1.41
C ASN A 294 12.39 33.37 -2.18
N THR A 295 11.37 34.15 -1.81
CA THR A 295 11.10 35.46 -2.44
C THR A 295 12.21 36.48 -2.20
N THR A 296 12.92 36.38 -1.07
CA THR A 296 14.05 37.26 -0.75
C THR A 296 15.26 36.95 -1.63
N ARG A 297 15.56 35.66 -1.84
CA ARG A 297 16.70 35.20 -2.65
C ARG A 297 16.43 35.27 -4.15
N PHE A 298 15.17 35.10 -4.55
CA PHE A 298 14.73 35.06 -5.95
C PHE A 298 13.59 36.06 -6.20
N PRO A 299 13.82 37.38 -6.00
CA PRO A 299 12.75 38.39 -6.01
C PRO A 299 12.08 38.59 -7.36
N LYS A 300 12.67 38.07 -8.45
CA LYS A 300 12.12 38.10 -9.81
C LYS A 300 11.34 36.83 -10.18
N SER A 301 11.29 35.83 -9.32
CA SER A 301 10.52 34.61 -9.57
C SER A 301 9.05 34.84 -9.22
N ALA A 302 8.21 34.92 -10.25
CA ALA A 302 6.77 34.96 -10.05
C ALA A 302 6.25 33.73 -9.28
N ASN A 303 6.83 32.55 -9.56
CA ASN A 303 6.47 31.30 -8.89
C ASN A 303 6.75 31.33 -7.38
N ALA A 304 7.89 31.91 -6.95
CA ALA A 304 8.20 32.03 -5.52
C ALA A 304 7.19 32.94 -4.79
N TRP A 305 6.77 34.05 -5.41
CA TRP A 305 5.74 34.93 -4.87
C TRP A 305 4.36 34.28 -4.84
N ASP A 306 3.99 33.54 -5.89
CA ASP A 306 2.74 32.78 -5.94
C ASP A 306 2.69 31.73 -4.81
N SER A 307 3.77 30.95 -4.66
CA SER A 307 3.88 29.91 -3.64
C SER A 307 3.78 30.49 -2.21
N LEU A 308 4.42 31.64 -1.96
CA LEU A 308 4.27 32.35 -0.68
C LEU A 308 2.82 32.84 -0.47
N GLY A 309 2.15 33.28 -1.53
CA GLY A 309 0.73 33.63 -1.50
C GLY A 309 -0.16 32.46 -1.07
N GLU A 310 0.10 31.26 -1.59
CA GLU A 310 -0.63 30.04 -1.22
C GLU A 310 -0.41 29.65 0.25
N ALA A 311 0.82 29.82 0.76
CA ALA A 311 1.11 29.56 2.17
C ALA A 311 0.33 30.51 3.09
N TYR A 312 0.27 31.81 2.76
CA TYR A 312 -0.57 32.76 3.48
C TYR A 312 -2.07 32.45 3.35
N ALA A 313 -2.54 32.07 2.16
CA ALA A 313 -3.93 31.67 1.94
C ALA A 313 -4.30 30.45 2.81
N THR A 314 -3.40 29.47 2.89
CA THR A 314 -3.57 28.26 3.72
C THR A 314 -3.61 28.60 5.21
N LYS A 315 -2.85 29.60 5.65
CA LYS A 315 -2.90 30.15 7.01
C LYS A 315 -4.20 30.95 7.29
N GLY A 316 -4.94 31.34 6.27
CA GLY A 316 -6.08 32.26 6.37
C GLY A 316 -5.70 33.74 6.38
N ASP A 317 -4.43 34.07 6.13
CA ASP A 317 -3.92 35.44 6.04
C ASP A 317 -4.21 36.01 4.63
N LYS A 318 -5.45 36.44 4.46
CA LYS A 318 -5.96 36.95 3.18
C LYS A 318 -5.19 38.18 2.68
N GLU A 319 -4.80 39.08 3.58
CA GLU A 319 -4.11 40.32 3.20
C GLU A 319 -2.75 40.04 2.58
N ASN A 320 -1.92 39.24 3.26
CA ASN A 320 -0.62 38.87 2.72
C ASN A 320 -0.74 37.95 1.51
N ALA A 321 -1.74 37.06 1.44
CA ALA A 321 -1.98 36.25 0.26
C ALA A 321 -2.22 37.12 -0.98
N ILE A 322 -3.16 38.07 -0.91
CA ILE A 322 -3.47 39.01 -2.01
C ILE A 322 -2.23 39.78 -2.45
N LYS A 323 -1.45 40.31 -1.49
CA LYS A 323 -0.23 41.07 -1.77
C LYS A 323 0.76 40.26 -2.60
N ASN A 324 0.97 39.00 -2.23
CA ASN A 324 1.93 38.11 -2.88
C ASN A 324 1.45 37.65 -4.26
N PHE A 325 0.16 37.31 -4.44
CA PHE A 325 -0.39 37.00 -5.76
C PHE A 325 -0.32 38.19 -6.73
N LYS A 326 -0.65 39.41 -6.27
CA LYS A 326 -0.47 40.62 -7.09
C LYS A 326 0.99 40.85 -7.45
N LYS A 327 1.92 40.59 -6.52
CA LYS A 327 3.35 40.67 -6.80
C LYS A 327 3.78 39.63 -7.85
N SER A 328 3.31 38.39 -7.75
CA SER A 328 3.54 37.36 -8.77
C SER A 328 3.06 37.82 -10.15
N LEU A 329 1.82 38.30 -10.27
CA LEU A 329 1.25 38.77 -11.55
C LEU A 329 2.03 39.92 -12.17
N SER A 330 2.58 40.83 -11.35
CA SER A 330 3.41 41.95 -11.84
C SER A 330 4.72 41.51 -12.51
N LEU A 331 5.14 40.26 -12.31
CA LEU A 331 6.40 39.70 -12.84
C LEU A 331 6.20 38.90 -14.14
N ASN A 332 5.04 39.05 -14.81
CA ASN A 332 4.70 38.35 -16.06
C ASN A 332 4.87 36.82 -15.96
N PRO A 333 4.15 36.15 -15.03
CA PRO A 333 4.28 34.71 -14.82
C PRO A 333 3.90 33.88 -16.04
N PRO A 334 4.38 32.63 -16.15
CA PRO A 334 3.84 31.66 -17.10
C PRO A 334 2.36 31.40 -16.83
N ALA A 335 1.65 30.89 -17.83
CA ALA A 335 0.18 30.80 -17.82
C ALA A 335 -0.38 30.04 -16.61
N ASN A 336 0.28 28.96 -16.17
CA ASN A 336 -0.13 28.18 -15.00
C ASN A 336 -0.04 28.98 -13.69
N VAL A 337 1.06 29.70 -13.46
CA VAL A 337 1.26 30.54 -12.27
C VAL A 337 0.29 31.73 -12.29
N ARG A 338 0.07 32.34 -13.47
CA ARG A 338 -0.93 33.40 -13.65
C ARG A 338 -2.32 32.93 -13.25
N ALA A 339 -2.75 31.80 -13.80
CA ALA A 339 -4.08 31.24 -13.54
C ALA A 339 -4.29 30.92 -12.06
N ASN A 340 -3.26 30.45 -11.36
CA ASN A 340 -3.33 30.20 -9.92
C ASN A 340 -3.53 31.48 -9.11
N SER A 341 -2.66 32.48 -9.31
CA SER A 341 -2.77 33.80 -8.67
C SER A 341 -4.14 34.44 -8.93
N GLU A 342 -4.62 34.44 -10.17
CA GLU A 342 -5.91 34.98 -10.57
C GLU A 342 -7.09 34.27 -9.89
N LYS A 343 -7.04 32.93 -9.81
CA LYS A 343 -8.04 32.12 -9.11
C LYS A 343 -8.16 32.55 -7.64
N PHE A 344 -7.06 32.65 -6.92
CA PHE A 344 -7.08 33.06 -5.51
C PHE A 344 -7.54 34.52 -5.33
N LEU A 345 -7.07 35.44 -6.17
CA LEU A 345 -7.52 36.84 -6.13
C LEU A 345 -9.02 36.96 -6.36
N LYS A 346 -9.59 36.20 -7.30
CA LYS A 346 -11.04 36.16 -7.53
C LYS A 346 -11.78 35.59 -6.32
N GLN A 347 -11.31 34.50 -5.73
CA GLN A 347 -11.89 33.94 -4.49
C GLN A 347 -11.86 34.95 -3.34
N PHE A 348 -10.84 35.80 -3.30
CA PHE A 348 -10.69 36.84 -2.31
C PHE A 348 -11.40 38.16 -2.64
N GLY A 349 -12.00 38.30 -3.83
CA GLY A 349 -12.65 39.54 -4.27
C GLY A 349 -11.66 40.68 -4.53
N ALA A 350 -10.45 40.36 -4.98
CA ALA A 350 -9.32 41.28 -5.13
C ALA A 350 -8.71 41.30 -6.55
N MET A 351 -9.46 40.76 -7.53
CA MET A 351 -9.10 40.71 -8.95
C MET A 351 -9.28 42.06 -9.65
#